data_AF-A0A7C4D3W6-F1
#
_entry.id   AF-A0A7C4D3W6-F1
#
_cell.length_a   1.000
_cell.length_b   1.000
_cell.length_c   1.000
_cell.angle_alpha   90.00
_cell.angle_beta   90.00
_cell.angle_gamma   90.00
#
_symmetry.space_group_name_H-M   'P 1'
#
loop_
_entity.id
_entity.type
_entity.pdbx_description
1 polymer ?
#
loop_
_entity_poly.entity_id
_entity_poly.type
_entity_poly.pdbx_seq_one_letter_code
_entity_poly.pdbx_strand_id
1 'polypeptide(L)'
;MSSYEKYIEGLLKLQKCYRIQNILKNDIVSKVDLITRPRVALALSVTLWSINRIKQGVFGYGDIVYIQKRLAKFLTEGDQIAIDILKKILNLTPMRYGMDISLAARRCAIPEHILLDTIKAFNIIRDVIDIVTITKNIDETLKHDYNLCLNDVDMLPPTNINTKDYLVLILASLKDNIDRIVDPMFKQVIELLSEEITSTDMTHNDQVAVALIVKLIVDSIKPNVLCAEPCINISIFSQKLLNDLSALDVDPSKSKYYKLYQELSMKSIVHGSVKSV
;
A
#
# COMPACT_ATOMS: atom_id res chain seq x y z
N MET A 1 -17.52 -6.98 1.07
CA MET A 1 -16.07 -6.74 0.94
C MET A 1 -15.48 -6.50 2.31
N SER A 2 -14.31 -7.08 2.62
CA SER A 2 -13.55 -6.81 3.85
C SER A 2 -12.57 -5.67 3.59
N SER A 3 -12.63 -4.59 4.36
CA SER A 3 -11.60 -3.54 4.40
C SER A 3 -10.28 -4.10 4.94
N TYR A 4 -9.19 -3.33 4.77
CA TYR A 4 -7.89 -3.67 5.37
C TYR A 4 -8.01 -3.93 6.88
N GLU A 5 -8.74 -3.08 7.60
CA GLU A 5 -8.93 -3.19 9.04
C GLU A 5 -9.63 -4.50 9.45
N LYS A 6 -10.71 -4.88 8.76
CA LYS A 6 -11.41 -6.16 9.01
C LYS A 6 -10.51 -7.36 8.82
N TYR A 7 -9.60 -7.30 7.85
CA TYR A 7 -8.62 -8.36 7.64
C TYR A 7 -7.62 -8.45 8.81
N ILE A 8 -7.06 -7.32 9.25
CA ILE A 8 -6.13 -7.28 10.38
C ILE A 8 -6.82 -7.78 11.66
N GLU A 9 -8.05 -7.38 11.92
CA GLU A 9 -8.83 -7.90 13.06
C GLU A 9 -9.03 -9.42 12.98
N GLY A 10 -9.33 -9.94 11.79
CA GLY A 10 -9.43 -11.37 11.53
C GLY A 10 -8.13 -12.11 11.86
N LEU A 11 -6.98 -11.59 11.43
CA LEU A 11 -5.66 -12.15 11.72
C LEU A 11 -5.37 -12.18 13.23
N LEU A 12 -5.59 -11.05 13.92
CA LEU A 12 -5.33 -10.94 15.35
C LEU A 12 -6.27 -11.84 16.16
N LYS A 13 -7.52 -11.98 15.74
CA LYS A 13 -8.48 -12.92 16.34
C LYS A 13 -8.05 -14.36 16.16
N LEU A 14 -7.55 -14.73 14.98
CA LEU A 14 -7.05 -16.07 14.68
C LEU A 14 -5.81 -16.41 15.53
N GLN A 15 -4.85 -15.49 15.63
CA GLN A 15 -3.67 -15.65 16.48
C GLN A 15 -4.07 -15.84 17.96
N LYS A 16 -4.93 -14.96 18.48
CA LYS A 16 -5.42 -15.06 19.86
C LYS A 16 -6.11 -16.39 20.12
N CYS A 17 -6.92 -16.86 19.18
CA CYS A 17 -7.60 -18.13 19.24
C CYS A 17 -6.61 -19.32 19.29
N TYR A 18 -5.57 -19.31 18.47
CA TYR A 18 -4.53 -20.35 18.49
C TYR A 18 -3.71 -20.34 19.78
N ARG A 19 -3.49 -19.17 20.36
CA ARG A 19 -2.85 -19.05 21.67
C ARG A 19 -3.68 -19.69 22.77
N ILE A 20 -5.00 -19.42 22.81
CA ILE A 20 -5.92 -20.03 23.78
C ILE A 20 -5.97 -21.56 23.63
N GLN A 21 -5.83 -22.06 22.39
CA GLN A 21 -5.76 -23.49 22.10
C GLN A 21 -4.36 -24.12 22.33
N ASN A 22 -3.39 -23.36 22.84
CA ASN A 22 -1.99 -23.78 23.00
C ASN A 22 -1.31 -24.24 21.69
N ILE A 23 -1.83 -23.84 20.53
CA ILE A 23 -1.22 -24.07 19.22
C ILE A 23 -0.04 -23.13 19.03
N LEU A 24 -0.20 -21.87 19.45
CA LEU A 24 0.86 -20.86 19.48
C LEU A 24 1.25 -20.56 20.92
N LYS A 25 2.56 -20.50 21.21
CA LYS A 25 3.06 -20.15 22.53
C LYS A 25 2.97 -18.65 22.81
N ASN A 26 3.24 -17.83 21.79
CA ASN A 26 3.29 -16.36 21.87
C ASN A 26 2.61 -15.74 20.64
N ASP A 27 2.34 -14.43 20.73
CA ASP A 27 1.94 -13.64 19.58
C ASP A 27 3.08 -13.60 18.55
N ILE A 28 2.76 -13.89 17.29
CA ILE A 28 3.74 -13.96 16.21
C ILE A 28 3.81 -12.67 15.40
N VAL A 29 2.73 -11.89 15.41
CA VAL A 29 2.67 -10.53 14.86
C VAL A 29 1.84 -9.63 15.78
N SER A 30 2.20 -8.34 15.81
CA SER A 30 1.43 -7.32 16.51
C SER A 30 0.62 -6.45 15.53
N LYS A 31 -0.48 -5.83 16.01
CA LYS A 31 -1.22 -4.82 15.22
C LYS A 31 -0.30 -3.68 14.79
N VAL A 32 0.65 -3.32 15.66
CA VAL A 32 1.63 -2.26 15.39
C VAL A 32 2.49 -2.64 14.19
N ASP A 33 3.10 -3.83 14.17
CA ASP A 33 3.94 -4.27 13.04
C ASP A 33 3.20 -4.25 11.69
N LEU A 34 1.91 -4.60 11.71
CA LEU A 34 1.06 -4.65 10.51
C LEU A 34 0.59 -3.27 10.03
N ILE A 35 0.73 -2.23 10.85
CA ILE A 35 0.36 -0.84 10.51
C ILE A 35 1.60 0.01 10.29
N THR A 36 2.68 -0.25 11.04
CA THR A 36 3.86 0.60 11.05
C THR A 36 4.95 0.21 10.07
N ARG A 37 4.70 -0.85 9.29
CA ARG A 37 5.61 -1.32 8.24
C ARG A 37 4.94 -1.11 6.89
N PRO A 38 5.14 0.06 6.24
CA PRO A 38 4.52 0.40 4.95
C PRO A 38 4.61 -0.72 3.92
N ARG A 39 5.78 -1.33 3.73
CA ARG A 39 5.95 -2.40 2.73
C ARG A 39 5.10 -3.64 3.04
N VAL A 40 5.04 -4.05 4.31
CA VAL A 40 4.17 -5.16 4.75
C VAL A 40 2.71 -4.81 4.52
N ALA A 41 2.31 -3.61 4.96
CA ALA A 41 0.93 -3.16 4.89
C ALA A 41 0.42 -3.05 3.45
N LEU A 42 1.20 -2.43 2.55
CA LEU A 42 0.86 -2.30 1.13
C LEU A 42 0.87 -3.65 0.40
N ALA A 43 1.78 -4.56 0.75
CA ALA A 43 1.80 -5.91 0.18
C ALA A 43 0.54 -6.70 0.55
N LEU A 44 0.11 -6.61 1.81
CA LEU A 44 -1.15 -7.20 2.28
C LEU A 44 -2.35 -6.55 1.58
N SER A 45 -2.40 -5.22 1.46
CA SER A 45 -3.47 -4.50 0.77
C SER A 45 -3.64 -4.93 -0.68
N VAL A 46 -2.56 -4.99 -1.45
CA VAL A 46 -2.59 -5.44 -2.85
C VAL A 46 -2.99 -6.91 -2.97
N THR A 47 -2.58 -7.74 -2.01
CA THR A 47 -3.00 -9.15 -1.96
C THR A 47 -4.50 -9.28 -1.66
N LEU A 48 -5.04 -8.54 -0.72
CA LEU A 48 -6.47 -8.57 -0.40
C LEU A 48 -7.31 -8.08 -1.57
N TRP A 49 -6.84 -7.01 -2.22
CA TRP A 49 -7.45 -6.50 -3.43
C TRP A 49 -7.46 -7.53 -4.54
N SER A 50 -6.36 -8.23 -4.80
CA SER A 50 -6.32 -9.26 -5.84
C SER A 50 -7.31 -10.39 -5.54
N ILE A 51 -7.42 -10.85 -4.29
CA ILE A 51 -8.44 -11.84 -3.89
C ILE A 51 -9.85 -11.34 -4.17
N ASN A 52 -10.14 -10.07 -3.86
CA ASN A 52 -11.44 -9.49 -4.13
C ASN A 52 -11.75 -9.44 -5.64
N ARG A 53 -10.77 -9.07 -6.48
CA ARG A 53 -10.92 -9.03 -7.94
C ARG A 53 -11.06 -10.42 -8.57
N ILE A 54 -10.38 -11.44 -8.03
CA ILE A 54 -10.57 -12.84 -8.44
C ILE A 54 -12.00 -13.30 -8.13
N LYS A 55 -12.52 -12.99 -6.93
CA LYS A 55 -13.89 -13.37 -6.54
C LYS A 55 -14.96 -12.72 -7.42
N GLN A 56 -14.68 -11.53 -7.94
CA GLN A 56 -15.54 -10.83 -8.89
C GLN A 56 -15.39 -11.35 -10.34
N GLY A 57 -14.48 -12.31 -10.58
CA GLY A 57 -14.20 -12.83 -11.92
C GLY A 57 -13.45 -11.84 -12.81
N VAL A 58 -12.84 -10.80 -12.24
CA VAL A 58 -12.12 -9.76 -13.01
C VAL A 58 -10.69 -10.18 -13.30
N PHE A 59 -10.00 -10.80 -12.34
CA PHE A 59 -8.62 -11.25 -12.50
C PHE A 59 -8.56 -12.73 -12.85
N GLY A 60 -7.76 -13.02 -13.88
CA GLY A 60 -7.35 -14.36 -14.25
C GLY A 60 -5.99 -14.73 -13.66
N TYR A 61 -5.48 -15.90 -14.05
CA TYR A 61 -4.19 -16.40 -13.57
C TYR A 61 -3.00 -15.49 -13.95
N GLY A 62 -3.00 -14.96 -15.17
CA GLY A 62 -1.95 -14.03 -15.64
C GLY A 62 -1.81 -12.79 -14.77
N ASP A 63 -2.95 -12.19 -14.37
CA ASP A 63 -2.97 -11.02 -13.49
C ASP A 63 -2.38 -11.35 -12.10
N ILE A 64 -2.67 -12.55 -11.57
CA ILE A 64 -2.12 -13.00 -10.28
C ILE A 64 -0.61 -13.13 -10.36
N VAL A 65 -0.08 -13.77 -11.40
CA VAL A 65 1.36 -13.93 -11.62
C VAL A 65 2.05 -12.58 -11.76
N TYR A 66 1.42 -11.65 -12.49
CA TYR A 66 1.92 -10.26 -12.59
C TYR A 66 1.99 -9.59 -11.22
N ILE A 67 0.90 -9.63 -10.45
CA ILE A 67 0.84 -9.05 -9.09
C ILE A 67 1.88 -9.70 -8.17
N GLN A 68 2.06 -11.02 -8.25
CA GLN A 68 3.06 -11.74 -7.45
C GLN A 68 4.49 -11.26 -7.77
N LYS A 69 4.84 -11.08 -9.04
CA LYS A 69 6.15 -10.55 -9.45
C LYS A 69 6.38 -9.12 -8.96
N ARG A 70 5.38 -8.25 -9.12
CA ARG A 70 5.45 -6.85 -8.67
C ARG A 70 5.60 -6.75 -7.15
N LEU A 71 4.80 -7.53 -6.41
CA LEU A 71 4.94 -7.66 -4.95
C LEU A 71 6.32 -8.17 -4.55
N ALA A 72 6.84 -9.18 -5.26
CA ALA A 72 8.16 -9.74 -4.96
C ALA A 72 9.27 -8.69 -5.19
N LYS A 73 9.25 -7.97 -6.31
CA LYS A 73 10.19 -6.89 -6.60
C LYS A 73 10.12 -5.78 -5.54
N PHE A 74 8.91 -5.34 -5.21
CA PHE A 74 8.67 -4.37 -4.14
C PHE A 74 9.17 -4.85 -2.78
N LEU A 75 9.14 -6.16 -2.48
CA LEU A 75 9.71 -6.66 -1.22
C LEU A 75 11.24 -6.81 -1.29
N THR A 76 11.84 -7.11 -2.44
CA THR A 76 13.30 -7.19 -2.59
C THR A 76 14.01 -5.85 -2.44
N GLU A 77 13.35 -4.74 -2.78
CA GLU A 77 13.86 -3.38 -2.57
C GLU A 77 13.70 -2.92 -1.10
N GLY A 78 13.07 -3.73 -0.25
CA GLY A 78 12.78 -3.43 1.15
C GLY A 78 13.75 -4.02 2.16
N ASP A 79 13.39 -3.90 3.44
CA ASP A 79 14.14 -4.53 4.53
C ASP A 79 13.77 -6.02 4.68
N GLN A 80 14.72 -6.83 5.15
CA GLN A 80 14.47 -8.26 5.44
C GLN A 80 13.38 -8.43 6.52
N ILE A 81 13.19 -7.42 7.38
CA ILE A 81 12.17 -7.40 8.43
C ILE A 81 10.76 -7.54 7.82
N ALA A 82 10.46 -6.88 6.70
CA ALA A 82 9.17 -7.01 6.04
C ALA A 82 8.89 -8.47 5.60
N ILE A 83 9.89 -9.11 4.99
CA ILE A 83 9.80 -10.52 4.57
C ILE A 83 9.60 -11.43 5.79
N ASP A 84 10.32 -11.18 6.88
CA ASP A 84 10.23 -12.00 8.09
C ASP A 84 8.85 -11.88 8.78
N ILE A 85 8.26 -10.68 8.78
CA ILE A 85 6.88 -10.47 9.26
C ILE A 85 5.90 -11.26 8.39
N LEU A 86 5.99 -11.16 7.06
CA LEU A 86 5.11 -11.90 6.16
C LEU A 86 5.25 -13.42 6.35
N LYS A 87 6.48 -13.94 6.50
CA LYS A 87 6.74 -15.35 6.85
C LYS A 87 6.08 -15.75 8.17
N LYS A 88 6.14 -14.91 9.20
CA LYS A 88 5.47 -15.18 10.49
C LYS A 88 3.95 -15.28 10.31
N ILE A 89 3.33 -14.39 9.55
CA ILE A 89 1.87 -14.43 9.29
C ILE A 89 1.43 -15.76 8.66
N LEU A 90 2.24 -16.35 7.78
CA LEU A 90 1.94 -17.66 7.17
C LEU A 90 1.83 -18.81 8.19
N ASN A 91 2.39 -18.65 9.40
CA ASN A 91 2.19 -19.60 10.50
C ASN A 91 0.76 -19.59 11.05
N LEU A 92 -0.13 -18.68 10.62
CA LEU A 92 -1.54 -18.69 11.00
C LEU A 92 -2.41 -19.61 10.12
N THR A 93 -1.85 -20.23 9.08
CA THR A 93 -2.59 -21.11 8.17
C THR A 93 -3.14 -22.35 8.91
N PRO A 94 -4.47 -22.55 9.02
CA PRO A 94 -5.09 -23.65 9.76
C PRO A 94 -4.61 -25.04 9.35
N MET A 95 -4.39 -25.26 8.05
CA MET A 95 -3.96 -26.54 7.50
C MET A 95 -2.59 -26.99 8.06
N ARG A 96 -1.73 -26.06 8.50
CA ARG A 96 -0.43 -26.39 9.13
C ARG A 96 -0.59 -27.08 10.48
N TYR A 97 -1.77 -26.97 11.09
CA TYR A 97 -2.13 -27.57 12.37
C TYR A 97 -3.19 -28.66 12.23
N GLY A 98 -3.41 -29.18 11.02
CA GLY A 98 -4.41 -30.22 10.75
C GLY A 98 -5.87 -29.77 10.90
N MET A 99 -6.13 -28.46 10.89
CA MET A 99 -7.49 -27.92 10.93
C MET A 99 -7.96 -27.53 9.53
N ASP A 100 -9.16 -27.96 9.16
CA ASP A 100 -9.86 -27.38 8.03
C ASP A 100 -10.35 -25.95 8.34
N ILE A 101 -10.70 -25.21 7.29
CA ILE A 101 -11.07 -23.80 7.39
C ILE A 101 -12.39 -23.62 8.15
N SER A 102 -13.38 -24.49 7.94
CA SER A 102 -14.69 -24.41 8.58
C SER A 102 -14.62 -24.68 10.09
N LEU A 103 -13.75 -25.60 10.52
CA LEU A 103 -13.45 -25.91 11.91
C LEU A 103 -12.74 -24.73 12.58
N ALA A 104 -11.71 -24.18 11.93
CA ALA A 104 -10.99 -23.02 12.44
C ALA A 104 -11.91 -21.79 12.55
N ALA A 105 -12.75 -21.54 11.54
CA ALA A 105 -13.73 -20.46 11.53
C ALA A 105 -14.70 -20.56 12.73
N ARG A 106 -15.28 -21.75 12.95
CA ARG A 106 -16.18 -22.00 14.10
C ARG A 106 -15.47 -21.83 15.44
N ARG A 107 -14.31 -22.46 15.62
CA ARG A 107 -13.55 -22.41 16.88
C ARG A 107 -13.10 -21.01 17.24
N CYS A 108 -12.66 -20.24 16.25
CA CYS A 108 -12.17 -18.89 16.45
C CYS A 108 -13.26 -17.83 16.35
N ALA A 109 -14.52 -18.22 16.13
CA ALA A 109 -15.66 -17.33 15.89
C ALA A 109 -15.36 -16.28 14.80
N ILE A 110 -14.66 -16.68 13.73
CA ILE A 110 -14.36 -15.82 12.57
C ILE A 110 -15.32 -16.24 11.45
N PRO A 111 -15.98 -15.29 10.76
CA PRO A 111 -16.80 -15.63 9.61
C PRO A 111 -15.99 -16.42 8.57
N GLU A 112 -16.52 -17.56 8.13
CA GLU A 112 -15.80 -18.50 7.27
C GLU A 112 -15.29 -17.86 5.98
N HIS A 113 -16.08 -16.98 5.37
CA HIS A 113 -15.68 -16.26 4.16
C HIS A 113 -14.48 -15.33 4.38
N ILE A 114 -14.32 -14.72 5.57
CA ILE A 114 -13.15 -13.91 5.91
C ILE A 114 -11.93 -14.82 6.02
N LEU A 115 -12.06 -15.95 6.72
CA LEU A 115 -10.95 -16.88 6.88
C LEU A 115 -10.52 -17.49 5.54
N LEU A 116 -11.48 -17.84 4.67
CA LEU A 116 -11.19 -18.31 3.30
C LEU A 116 -10.40 -17.26 2.51
N ASP A 117 -10.83 -16.00 2.54
CA ASP A 117 -10.13 -14.90 1.85
C ASP A 117 -8.71 -14.71 2.44
N THR A 118 -8.56 -14.82 3.77
CA THR A 118 -7.26 -14.80 4.45
C THR A 118 -6.34 -15.92 4.00
N ILE A 119 -6.83 -17.16 3.88
CA ILE A 119 -5.99 -18.28 3.44
C ILE A 119 -5.59 -18.14 1.97
N LYS A 120 -6.48 -17.63 1.12
CA LYS A 120 -6.11 -17.32 -0.27
C LYS A 120 -5.05 -16.23 -0.33
N ALA A 121 -5.16 -15.19 0.49
CA ALA A 121 -4.13 -14.17 0.62
C ALA A 121 -2.79 -14.76 1.08
N PHE A 122 -2.79 -15.67 2.06
CA PHE A 122 -1.58 -16.37 2.51
C PHE A 122 -0.91 -17.17 1.41
N ASN A 123 -1.69 -17.83 0.54
CA ASN A 123 -1.12 -18.55 -0.60
C ASN A 123 -0.40 -17.59 -1.56
N ILE A 124 -1.00 -16.44 -1.88
CA ILE A 124 -0.33 -15.42 -2.71
C ILE A 124 0.95 -14.92 -2.04
N ILE A 125 0.91 -14.60 -0.73
CA ILE A 125 2.09 -14.14 0.01
C ILE A 125 3.19 -15.21 0.06
N ARG A 126 2.84 -16.49 0.22
CA ARG A 126 3.80 -17.59 0.18
C ARG A 126 4.51 -17.63 -1.18
N ASP A 127 3.75 -17.61 -2.26
CA ASP A 127 4.31 -17.67 -3.61
C ASP A 127 5.19 -16.44 -3.90
N VAL A 128 4.81 -15.25 -3.40
CA VAL A 128 5.65 -14.04 -3.45
C VAL A 128 6.98 -14.24 -2.70
N ILE A 129 6.95 -14.78 -1.49
CA ILE A 129 8.16 -15.05 -0.70
C ILE A 129 9.07 -16.07 -1.40
N ASP A 130 8.48 -17.08 -2.02
CA ASP A 130 9.22 -18.08 -2.79
C ASP A 130 9.93 -17.43 -3.99
N ILE A 131 9.25 -16.53 -4.73
CA ILE A 131 9.87 -15.75 -5.83
C ILE A 131 11.04 -14.92 -5.32
N VAL A 132 10.85 -14.18 -4.21
CA VAL A 132 11.89 -13.36 -3.56
C VAL A 132 13.11 -14.19 -3.18
N THR A 133 12.89 -15.42 -2.72
CA THR A 133 13.98 -16.29 -2.23
C THR A 133 14.76 -16.96 -3.36
N ILE A 134 14.09 -17.30 -4.46
CA ILE A 134 14.67 -18.09 -5.56
C ILE A 134 15.29 -17.20 -6.65
N THR A 135 14.73 -16.01 -6.88
CA THR A 135 15.02 -15.21 -8.07
C THR A 135 15.90 -14.01 -7.75
N LYS A 136 17.11 -13.94 -8.31
CA LYS A 136 18.02 -12.80 -8.11
C LYS A 136 17.59 -11.53 -8.86
N ASN A 137 16.96 -11.67 -10.03
CA ASN A 137 16.42 -10.57 -10.83
C ASN A 137 15.00 -10.92 -11.26
N ILE A 138 14.00 -10.20 -10.72
CA ILE A 138 12.59 -10.44 -11.03
C ILE A 138 12.25 -9.67 -12.31
N ASP A 139 12.18 -10.38 -13.43
CA ASP A 139 11.81 -9.78 -14.72
C ASP A 139 10.27 -9.70 -14.87
N GLU A 140 9.78 -8.48 -15.06
CA GLU A 140 8.38 -8.14 -15.40
C GLU A 140 8.14 -8.37 -16.89
N THR A 141 8.30 -9.61 -17.35
CA THR A 141 8.13 -10.00 -18.77
C THR A 141 6.70 -9.93 -19.29
N LEU A 142 5.70 -9.81 -18.41
CA LEU A 142 4.30 -9.71 -18.79
C LEU A 142 3.92 -8.24 -18.95
N LYS A 143 4.14 -7.68 -20.15
CA LYS A 143 3.46 -6.43 -20.54
C LYS A 143 1.96 -6.72 -20.61
N HIS A 144 1.19 -6.10 -19.72
CA HIS A 144 -0.26 -6.07 -19.82
C HIS A 144 -0.71 -4.82 -20.58
N ASP A 145 -1.76 -4.95 -21.39
CA ASP A 145 -2.38 -3.85 -22.14
C ASP A 145 -3.13 -2.84 -21.23
N TYR A 146 -3.31 -3.17 -19.95
CA TYR A 146 -4.00 -2.32 -18.96
C TYR A 146 -3.25 -2.29 -17.62
N ASN A 147 -3.30 -1.12 -16.95
CA ASN A 147 -2.64 -0.92 -15.67
C ASN A 147 -3.43 -1.60 -14.53
N LEU A 148 -2.89 -2.70 -13.99
CA LEU A 148 -3.39 -3.38 -12.80
C LEU A 148 -3.06 -2.59 -11.53
N CYS A 149 -3.97 -1.68 -11.13
CA CYS A 149 -3.77 -0.85 -9.95
C CYS A 149 -4.91 -0.96 -8.95
N LEU A 150 -4.57 -1.18 -7.68
CA LEU A 150 -5.47 -1.02 -6.55
C LEU A 150 -6.03 0.41 -6.56
N ASN A 151 -7.34 0.51 -6.71
CA ASN A 151 -8.09 1.75 -6.82
C ASN A 151 -9.18 1.90 -5.74
N ASP A 152 -9.12 1.07 -4.69
CA ASP A 152 -10.06 1.06 -3.58
C ASP A 152 -9.38 1.62 -2.32
N VAL A 153 -9.89 2.75 -1.82
CA VAL A 153 -9.35 3.44 -0.64
C VAL A 153 -9.49 2.58 0.61
N ASP A 154 -10.55 1.77 0.73
CA ASP A 154 -10.86 0.99 1.94
C ASP A 154 -9.94 -0.24 2.10
N MET A 155 -9.23 -0.61 1.03
CA MET A 155 -8.24 -1.68 1.02
C MET A 155 -6.85 -1.18 1.41
N LEU A 156 -6.62 0.13 1.45
CA LEU A 156 -5.34 0.71 1.84
C LEU A 156 -5.19 0.76 3.37
N PRO A 157 -3.96 0.60 3.89
CA PRO A 157 -3.73 0.68 5.32
C PRO A 157 -3.87 2.13 5.81
N PRO A 158 -4.06 2.33 7.12
CA PRO A 158 -3.96 3.67 7.70
C PRO A 158 -2.53 4.22 7.51
N THR A 159 -2.42 5.48 7.11
CA THR A 159 -1.14 6.09 6.75
C THR A 159 -0.57 7.03 7.81
N ASN A 160 -1.41 7.48 8.75
CA ASN A 160 -1.09 8.50 9.75
C ASN A 160 0.16 8.22 10.61
N ILE A 161 0.45 6.95 10.93
CA ILE A 161 1.57 6.61 11.83
C ILE A 161 2.94 6.66 11.10
N ASN A 162 2.99 6.39 9.80
CA ASN A 162 4.25 6.37 9.02
C ASN A 162 4.13 7.19 7.73
N THR A 163 3.48 8.34 7.85
CA THR A 163 3.19 9.22 6.72
C THR A 163 4.44 9.54 5.90
N LYS A 164 5.58 9.81 6.55
CA LYS A 164 6.85 10.09 5.88
C LYS A 164 7.24 8.98 4.91
N ASP A 165 7.22 7.73 5.35
CA ASP A 165 7.61 6.58 4.52
C ASP A 165 6.64 6.38 3.35
N TYR A 166 5.35 6.60 3.57
CA TYR A 166 4.37 6.56 2.49
C TYR A 166 4.55 7.70 1.48
N LEU A 167 4.90 8.91 1.92
CA LEU A 167 5.26 10.03 1.04
C LEU A 167 6.50 9.69 0.20
N VAL A 168 7.52 9.08 0.80
CA VAL A 168 8.72 8.61 0.08
C VAL A 168 8.34 7.63 -1.02
N LEU A 169 7.47 6.65 -0.75
CA LEU A 169 7.01 5.69 -1.76
C LEU A 169 6.24 6.35 -2.92
N ILE A 170 5.39 7.34 -2.60
CA ILE A 170 4.65 8.08 -3.63
C ILE A 170 5.61 8.91 -4.48
N LEU A 171 6.54 9.63 -3.86
CA LEU A 171 7.52 10.47 -4.57
C LEU A 171 8.47 9.66 -5.42
N ALA A 172 8.94 8.50 -4.93
CA ALA A 172 9.72 7.57 -5.73
C ALA A 172 8.93 7.14 -6.99
N SER A 173 7.66 6.78 -6.82
CA SER A 173 6.80 6.38 -7.94
C SER A 173 6.57 7.52 -8.95
N LEU A 174 6.45 8.76 -8.47
CA LEU A 174 6.36 9.95 -9.32
C LEU A 174 7.67 10.22 -10.07
N LYS A 175 8.81 10.05 -9.39
CA LYS A 175 10.15 10.20 -9.97
C LYS A 175 10.43 9.15 -11.04
N ASP A 176 10.04 7.90 -10.83
CA ASP A 176 10.16 6.83 -11.83
C ASP A 176 9.28 7.08 -13.06
N ASN A 177 8.26 7.93 -12.93
CA ASN A 177 7.34 8.31 -14.00
C ASN A 177 7.48 9.80 -14.38
N ILE A 178 8.61 10.44 -14.08
CA ILE A 178 8.82 11.89 -14.24
C ILE A 178 8.57 12.37 -15.68
N ASP A 179 8.84 11.53 -16.67
CA ASP A 179 8.64 11.83 -18.09
C ASP A 179 7.16 12.00 -18.48
N ARG A 180 6.26 11.40 -17.70
CA ARG A 180 4.81 11.53 -17.90
C ARG A 180 4.25 12.84 -17.35
N ILE A 181 5.07 13.59 -16.61
CA ILE A 181 4.70 14.86 -16.02
C ILE A 181 5.07 15.95 -17.03
N VAL A 182 4.08 16.75 -17.45
CA VAL A 182 4.32 17.76 -18.49
C VAL A 182 4.93 19.04 -17.91
N ASP A 183 4.48 19.45 -16.71
CA ASP A 183 4.92 20.70 -16.10
C ASP A 183 6.35 20.56 -15.54
N PRO A 184 7.33 21.33 -16.05
CA PRO A 184 8.72 21.26 -15.60
C PRO A 184 8.90 21.69 -14.14
N MET A 185 8.03 22.56 -13.61
CA MET A 185 8.07 22.96 -12.22
C MET A 185 7.66 21.79 -11.31
N PHE A 186 6.66 21.01 -11.69
CA PHE A 186 6.30 19.80 -10.93
C PHE A 186 7.43 18.77 -10.96
N LYS A 187 8.17 18.64 -12.07
CA LYS A 187 9.35 17.78 -12.12
C LYS A 187 10.41 18.20 -11.09
N GLN A 188 10.77 19.48 -11.09
CA GLN A 188 11.73 20.04 -10.14
C GLN A 188 11.29 19.85 -8.68
N VAL A 189 10.00 20.09 -8.40
CA VAL A 189 9.45 19.91 -7.06
C VAL A 189 9.53 18.44 -6.61
N ILE A 190 9.24 17.48 -7.49
CA ILE A 190 9.37 16.05 -7.17
C ILE A 190 10.83 15.71 -6.85
N GLU A 191 11.78 16.16 -7.65
CA GLU A 191 13.21 15.89 -7.44
C GLU A 191 13.68 16.45 -6.09
N LEU A 192 13.39 17.72 -5.82
CA LEU A 192 13.75 18.39 -4.57
C LEU A 192 13.12 17.71 -3.35
N LEU A 193 11.80 17.46 -3.38
CA LEU A 193 11.11 16.83 -2.24
C LEU A 193 11.59 15.38 -2.02
N SER A 194 11.89 14.63 -3.09
CA SER A 194 12.41 13.26 -2.97
C SER A 194 13.74 13.22 -2.22
N GLU A 195 14.62 14.19 -2.47
CA GLU A 195 15.92 14.30 -1.79
C GLU A 195 15.76 14.77 -0.34
N GLU A 196 14.94 15.80 -0.12
CA GLU A 196 14.81 16.44 1.19
C GLU A 196 14.10 15.54 2.20
N ILE A 197 13.02 14.85 1.81
CA ILE A 197 12.23 14.02 2.72
C ILE A 197 13.00 12.76 3.14
N THR A 198 13.85 12.24 2.25
CA THR A 198 14.68 11.07 2.57
C THR A 198 15.76 11.44 3.60
N SER A 199 16.25 12.68 3.58
CA SER A 199 17.40 13.13 4.39
C SER A 199 17.03 13.86 5.68
N THR A 200 15.79 14.36 5.82
CA THR A 200 15.39 15.20 6.96
C THR A 200 14.24 14.62 7.78
N ASP A 201 14.25 14.87 9.08
CA ASP A 201 13.08 14.61 9.92
C ASP A 201 12.00 15.65 9.66
N MET A 202 10.79 15.18 9.41
CA MET A 202 9.65 16.02 9.08
C MET A 202 8.70 16.13 10.27
N THR A 203 8.29 17.35 10.59
CA THR A 203 7.18 17.56 11.53
C THR A 203 5.86 17.10 10.91
N HIS A 204 4.82 16.90 11.73
CA HIS A 204 3.49 16.58 11.19
C HIS A 204 2.96 17.67 10.26
N ASN A 205 3.18 18.96 10.56
CA ASN A 205 2.80 20.07 9.65
C ASN A 205 3.48 19.92 8.28
N ASP A 206 4.76 19.55 8.27
CA ASP A 206 5.51 19.33 7.04
C ASP A 206 4.95 18.16 6.23
N GLN A 207 4.61 17.06 6.90
CA GLN A 207 4.02 15.90 6.25
C GLN A 207 2.68 16.25 5.58
N VAL A 208 1.83 17.05 6.23
CA VAL A 208 0.56 17.52 5.63
C VAL A 208 0.81 18.45 4.44
N ALA A 209 1.72 19.42 4.58
CA ALA A 209 2.02 20.35 3.50
C ALA A 209 2.60 19.63 2.26
N VAL A 210 3.50 18.67 2.46
CA VAL A 210 4.00 17.83 1.36
C VAL A 210 2.90 16.95 0.77
N ALA A 211 2.04 16.34 1.59
CA ALA A 211 0.91 15.55 1.11
C ALA A 211 -0.01 16.35 0.18
N LEU A 212 -0.26 17.63 0.51
CA LEU A 212 -1.01 18.56 -0.33
C LEU A 212 -0.30 18.82 -1.67
N ILE A 213 1.02 19.05 -1.65
CA ILE A 213 1.82 19.23 -2.87
C ILE A 213 1.76 17.98 -3.75
N VAL A 214 2.00 16.81 -3.16
CA VAL A 214 1.94 15.52 -3.86
C VAL A 214 0.56 15.32 -4.48
N LYS A 215 -0.52 15.58 -3.74
CA LYS A 215 -1.89 15.44 -4.25
C LYS A 215 -2.15 16.38 -5.43
N LEU A 216 -1.70 17.64 -5.33
CA LEU A 216 -1.82 18.63 -6.40
C LEU A 216 -1.11 18.18 -7.67
N ILE A 217 0.13 17.69 -7.55
CA ILE A 217 0.90 17.18 -8.67
C ILE A 217 0.19 15.98 -9.30
N VAL A 218 -0.26 15.03 -8.48
CA VAL A 218 -0.96 13.83 -8.95
C VAL A 218 -2.25 14.17 -9.70
N ASP A 219 -3.02 15.15 -9.22
CA ASP A 219 -4.24 15.60 -9.90
C ASP A 219 -3.96 16.24 -11.27
N SER A 220 -2.79 16.87 -11.43
CA SER A 220 -2.37 17.48 -12.70
C SER A 220 -1.99 16.47 -13.80
N ILE A 221 -1.73 15.20 -13.43
CA ILE A 221 -1.29 14.15 -14.36
C ILE A 221 -2.48 13.44 -15.04
N LYS A 222 -3.71 13.74 -14.63
CA LYS A 222 -4.93 13.14 -15.21
C LYS A 222 -5.04 13.45 -16.72
N PRO A 223 -5.44 12.48 -17.55
CA PRO A 223 -6.15 11.25 -17.21
C PRO A 223 -5.28 10.00 -16.97
N ASN A 224 -3.95 10.10 -17.01
CA ASN A 224 -3.09 8.92 -16.93
C ASN A 224 -3.09 8.31 -15.51
N VAL A 225 -3.61 7.09 -15.37
CA VAL A 225 -3.52 6.32 -14.12
C VAL A 225 -2.06 5.90 -13.92
N LEU A 226 -1.40 6.53 -12.95
CA LEU A 226 -0.08 6.11 -12.49
C LEU A 226 -0.22 5.03 -11.40
N CYS A 227 0.48 3.91 -11.61
CA CYS A 227 0.61 2.84 -10.63
C CYS A 227 1.94 3.02 -9.88
N ALA A 228 1.87 3.22 -8.57
CA ALA A 228 2.98 3.01 -7.66
C ALA A 228 3.23 1.51 -7.48
N GLU A 229 4.48 1.15 -7.24
CA GLU A 229 4.80 -0.18 -6.71
C GLU A 229 4.10 -0.40 -5.35
N PRO A 230 3.57 -1.60 -5.05
CA PRO A 230 3.61 -2.82 -5.87
C PRO A 230 2.47 -2.98 -6.89
N CYS A 231 1.44 -2.14 -6.91
CA CYS A 231 0.32 -2.11 -7.88
C CYS A 231 -0.77 -1.18 -7.32
N ILE A 232 -0.44 0.07 -6.98
CA ILE A 232 -1.36 0.98 -6.27
C ILE A 232 -1.59 2.24 -7.09
N ASN A 233 -2.83 2.64 -7.28
CA ASN A 233 -3.13 3.91 -7.95
C ASN A 233 -2.65 5.08 -7.06
N ILE A 234 -1.70 5.87 -7.58
CA ILE A 234 -1.11 7.00 -6.85
C ILE A 234 -2.15 8.05 -6.45
N SER A 235 -3.20 8.26 -7.26
CA SER A 235 -4.29 9.20 -6.91
C SER A 235 -5.10 8.73 -5.72
N ILE A 236 -5.36 7.43 -5.62
CA ILE A 236 -6.09 6.84 -4.49
C ILE A 236 -5.20 6.82 -3.25
N PHE A 237 -3.92 6.52 -3.43
CA PHE A 237 -2.97 6.48 -2.33
C PHE A 237 -2.70 7.85 -1.71
N SER A 238 -2.49 8.87 -2.54
CA SER A 238 -2.35 10.26 -2.08
C SER A 238 -3.65 10.78 -1.43
N GLN A 239 -4.83 10.40 -1.94
CA GLN A 239 -6.10 10.72 -1.30
C GLN A 239 -6.22 10.08 0.09
N LYS A 240 -5.91 8.78 0.22
CA LYS A 240 -5.91 8.08 1.51
C LYS A 240 -4.98 8.78 2.51
N LEU A 241 -3.78 9.12 2.06
CA LEU A 241 -2.78 9.79 2.88
C LEU A 241 -3.28 11.15 3.39
N LEU A 242 -3.87 11.96 2.51
CA LEU A 242 -4.41 13.25 2.90
C LEU A 242 -5.60 13.11 3.85
N ASN A 243 -6.53 12.19 3.59
CA ASN A 243 -7.69 11.96 4.46
C ASN A 243 -7.27 11.58 5.88
N ASP A 244 -6.32 10.66 6.02
CA ASP A 244 -5.83 10.20 7.32
C ASP A 244 -5.07 11.30 8.08
N LEU A 245 -4.39 12.19 7.36
CA LEU A 245 -3.70 13.34 7.94
C LEU A 245 -4.64 14.46 8.35
N SER A 246 -5.67 14.75 7.55
CA SER A 246 -6.66 15.77 7.86
C SER A 246 -7.45 15.44 9.13
N ALA A 247 -7.57 14.16 9.48
CA ALA A 247 -8.19 13.72 10.72
C ALA A 247 -7.35 14.02 11.99
N LEU A 248 -6.13 14.52 11.85
CA LEU A 248 -5.22 14.83 12.96
C LEU A 248 -5.26 16.31 13.41
N ASP A 249 -6.13 17.14 12.81
CA ASP A 249 -6.26 18.59 13.10
C ASP A 249 -4.92 19.36 13.04
N VAL A 250 -4.03 18.93 12.14
CA VAL A 250 -2.71 19.52 11.90
C VAL A 250 -2.83 20.71 10.95
N ASP A 251 -2.21 21.85 11.30
CA ASP A 251 -2.25 23.07 10.50
C ASP A 251 -1.04 23.14 9.54
N PRO A 252 -1.23 22.86 8.23
CA PRO A 252 -0.13 22.87 7.27
C PRO A 252 0.48 24.26 7.09
N SER A 253 -0.20 25.36 7.44
CA SER A 253 0.32 26.73 7.25
C SER A 253 1.57 27.03 8.08
N LYS A 254 1.83 26.22 9.11
CA LYS A 254 3.03 26.28 9.95
C LYS A 254 4.23 25.55 9.34
N SER A 255 4.06 24.89 8.20
CA SER A 255 5.15 24.21 7.50
C SER A 255 5.92 25.15 6.59
N LYS A 256 7.24 24.95 6.50
CA LYS A 256 8.09 25.60 5.49
C LYS A 256 7.69 25.27 4.05
N TYR A 257 7.05 24.13 3.81
CA TYR A 257 6.61 23.69 2.48
C TYR A 257 5.28 24.30 2.06
N TYR A 258 4.51 24.90 2.98
CA TYR A 258 3.17 25.37 2.66
C TYR A 258 3.15 26.52 1.66
N LYS A 259 4.17 27.40 1.71
CA LYS A 259 4.31 28.47 0.72
C LYS A 259 4.47 27.92 -0.70
N LEU A 260 5.24 26.84 -0.86
CA LEU A 260 5.37 26.14 -2.13
C LEU A 260 4.01 25.59 -2.58
N TYR A 261 3.25 24.94 -1.70
CA TYR A 261 1.88 24.50 -2.02
C TYR A 261 0.99 25.66 -2.50
N GLN A 262 1.03 26.83 -1.84
CA GLN A 262 0.25 28.01 -2.23
C GLN A 262 0.66 28.51 -3.63
N GLU A 263 1.95 28.59 -3.92
CA GLU A 263 2.46 29.01 -5.23
C GLU A 263 2.05 28.03 -6.35
N LEU A 264 2.18 26.73 -6.11
CA LEU A 264 1.78 25.69 -7.06
C LEU A 264 0.27 25.69 -7.32
N SER A 265 -0.53 25.80 -6.26
CA SER A 265 -2.00 25.78 -6.36
C SER A 265 -2.52 27.01 -7.12
N MET A 266 -2.03 28.21 -6.82
CA MET A 266 -2.39 29.42 -7.57
C MET A 266 -2.05 29.31 -9.05
N LYS A 267 -0.86 28.78 -9.39
CA LYS A 267 -0.48 28.56 -10.79
C LYS A 267 -1.36 27.53 -11.50
N SER A 268 -1.74 26.45 -10.80
CA SER A 268 -2.63 25.42 -11.35
C SER A 268 -4.02 25.98 -11.69
N ILE A 269 -4.53 26.92 -10.87
CA ILE A 269 -5.79 27.63 -11.12
C ILE A 269 -5.66 28.54 -12.35
N VAL A 270 -4.55 29.28 -12.46
CA VAL A 270 -4.28 30.18 -13.60
C VAL A 270 -4.08 29.41 -14.91
N HIS A 271 -3.51 28.20 -14.89
CA HIS A 271 -3.39 27.36 -16.09
C HIS A 271 -4.68 26.60 -16.40
N GLY A 272 -5.49 26.27 -15.38
CA GLY A 272 -6.81 25.65 -15.54
C GLY A 272 -7.86 26.60 -16.12
N SER A 273 -7.72 27.91 -15.93
CA SER A 273 -8.61 28.93 -16.49
C SER A 273 -8.28 29.34 -17.93
N VAL A 274 -7.21 28.80 -18.54
CA VAL A 274 -6.85 29.05 -19.96
C VAL A 274 -7.37 27.95 -20.91
N LYS A 275 -8.16 26.99 -20.40
CA LYS A 275 -8.94 26.05 -21.23
C LYS A 275 -10.43 26.38 -21.18
N SER A 276 -10.80 27.55 -21.70
CA SER A 276 -12.17 27.82 -22.19
C SER A 276 -12.18 29.09 -23.05
N VAL A 277 -11.70 28.97 -24.30
CA VAL A 277 -12.24 29.68 -25.46
C VAL A 277 -12.19 28.72 -26.65
#